data_AF-A0A380DPU4-F1
#
_entry.id   AF-A0A380DPU4-F1
#
_cell.length_a   1.000
_cell.length_b   1.000
_cell.length_c   1.000
_cell.angle_alpha   90.00
_cell.angle_beta   90.00
_cell.angle_gamma   90.00
#
_symmetry.space_group_name_H-M   'P 1'
#
loop_
_entity.id
_entity.type
_entity.pdbx_description
1 polymer ?
#
loop_
_entity_poly.entity_id
_entity_poly.type
_entity_poly.pdbx_seq_one_letter_code
_entity_poly.pdbx_strand_id
1 'polypeptide(L)' 'MTLVSRAFHSDNLGEWYEKICKLAGKDKALPMNTGAEAVETALKAARRWGIRC' A
#
# COMPACT_ATOMS: atom_id res chain seq x y z
N MET A 1 -8.21 -2.73 -22.77
CA MET A 1 -7.65 -2.98 -21.42
C MET A 1 -6.82 -1.77 -21.03
N THR A 2 -7.29 -0.96 -20.09
CA THR A 2 -6.64 0.29 -19.71
C THR A 2 -5.68 0.02 -18.55
N LEU A 3 -4.40 0.00 -18.87
CA LEU A 3 -3.31 -0.23 -17.92
C LEU A 3 -3.19 1.01 -17.02
N VAL A 4 -3.77 0.98 -15.81
CA VAL A 4 -3.56 2.05 -14.82
C VAL A 4 -2.16 1.86 -14.23
N SER A 5 -1.16 2.36 -14.93
CA SER A 5 0.21 2.45 -14.42
C SER A 5 0.26 3.41 -13.23
N ARG A 6 1.04 3.10 -12.19
CA ARG A 6 1.39 4.03 -11.08
C ARG A 6 2.05 5.34 -11.56
N ALA A 7 2.38 5.45 -12.85
CA ALA A 7 2.83 6.69 -13.49
C ALA A 7 1.71 7.74 -13.64
N PHE A 8 0.44 7.35 -13.49
CA PHE A 8 -0.70 8.27 -13.54
C PHE A 8 -1.45 8.23 -12.22
N HIS A 9 -1.66 9.40 -11.61
CA HIS A 9 -2.55 9.53 -10.46
C HIS A 9 -3.95 9.13 -10.90
N SER A 10 -4.50 8.08 -10.31
CA SER A 10 -5.91 7.75 -10.43
C SER A 10 -6.65 8.58 -9.39
N ASP A 11 -7.62 9.39 -9.81
CA ASP A 11 -8.41 10.27 -8.92
C ASP A 11 -9.07 9.48 -7.79
N ASN A 12 -9.37 8.21 -8.05
CA ASN A 12 -10.03 7.26 -7.17
C ASN A 12 -9.11 6.74 -6.05
N LEU A 13 -7.79 6.80 -6.26
CA LEU A 13 -6.82 6.16 -5.38
C LEU A 13 -6.61 6.97 -4.10
N GLY A 14 -6.68 8.30 -4.17
CA GLY A 14 -6.57 9.19 -3.00
C GLY A 14 -7.68 8.96 -1.98
N GLU A 15 -8.94 8.95 -2.43
CA GLU A 15 -10.07 8.65 -1.54
C GLU A 15 -10.00 7.23 -0.95
N TRP A 16 -9.54 6.27 -1.74
CA TRP A 16 -9.37 4.89 -1.28
C TRP A 16 -8.33 4.81 -0.16
N TYR A 17 -7.19 5.49 -0.32
CA TYR A 17 -6.18 5.59 0.74
C TYR A 17 -6.74 6.20 2.01
N GLU A 18 -7.48 7.30 1.91
CA GLU A 18 -8.07 7.97 3.07
C GLU A 18 -9.06 7.07 3.82
N LYS A 19 -9.95 6.38 3.08
CA LYS A 19 -10.94 5.46 3.65
C LYS A 19 -10.26 4.29 4.37
N ILE A 20 -9.25 3.68 3.76
CA ILE A 20 -8.53 2.54 4.35
C ILE A 20 -7.68 2.97 5.56
N CYS A 21 -6.98 4.10 5.49
CA CYS A 21 -6.22 4.62 6.61
C CYS A 21 -7.11 4.94 7.82
N LYS A 22 -8.28 5.56 7.57
CA LYS A 22 -9.29 5.82 8.62
C LYS A 22 -9.85 4.53 9.21
N LEU A 23 -10.17 3.54 8.39
CA LEU A 23 -10.69 2.26 8.84
C LEU A 23 -9.67 1.47 9.67
N ALA A 24 -8.40 1.45 9.24
CA ALA A 24 -7.34 0.69 9.90
C ALA A 24 -6.68 1.45 11.06
N GLY A 25 -6.97 2.74 11.25
CA GLY A 25 -6.32 3.60 12.24
C GLY A 25 -4.81 3.73 12.01
N LYS A 26 -4.37 3.81 10.76
CA LYS A 26 -2.95 3.91 10.36
C LYS A 26 -2.70 5.16 9.54
N ASP A 27 -1.50 5.73 9.66
CA ASP A 27 -1.13 6.95 8.93
C ASP A 27 -0.87 6.72 7.44
N LYS A 28 -0.48 5.49 7.06
CA LYS A 28 -0.11 5.13 5.69
C LYS A 28 -0.64 3.74 5.34
N ALA A 29 -1.02 3.55 4.09
CA ALA A 29 -1.37 2.26 3.51
C ALA A 29 -0.57 2.02 2.23
N LEU A 30 -0.35 0.74 1.89
CA LEU A 30 0.35 0.32 0.68
C LEU A 30 -0.45 -0.80 -0.01
N PRO A 31 -1.15 -0.53 -1.12
CA PRO A 31 -1.95 -1.51 -1.83
C PRO A 31 -1.07 -2.50 -2.59
N MET A 32 -1.47 -3.78 -2.54
CA MET A 32 -0.96 -4.87 -3.37
C MET A 32 -2.14 -5.57 -4.03
N ASN A 33 -1.92 -6.28 -5.14
CA ASN A 33 -3.02 -6.91 -5.90
C ASN A 33 -3.52 -8.20 -5.24
N THR A 34 -2.63 -8.95 -4.57
CA THR A 34 -2.96 -10.21 -3.89
C THR A 34 -2.55 -10.19 -2.41
N GLY A 35 -3.18 -11.09 -1.63
CA GLY A 35 -2.83 -11.26 -0.21
C GLY A 35 -1.39 -11.74 -0.01
N ALA A 36 -0.89 -12.62 -0.88
CA ALA A 36 0.49 -13.12 -0.81
C ALA A 36 1.50 -11.97 -0.99
N GLU A 37 1.29 -11.11 -2.00
CA GLU A 37 2.12 -9.94 -2.21
C GLU A 37 2.10 -8.96 -1.03
N ALA A 38 0.94 -8.78 -0.38
CA ALA A 38 0.82 -7.95 0.82
C ALA A 38 1.65 -8.51 1.99
N VAL A 39 1.62 -9.83 2.21
CA VAL A 39 2.41 -10.48 3.27
C VAL A 39 3.91 -10.37 3.00
N GLU A 40 4.36 -10.63 1.77
CA GLU A 40 5.77 -10.47 1.41
C GLU A 40 6.25 -9.02 1.60
N THR A 41 5.39 -8.06 1.25
CA THR A 41 5.68 -6.63 1.42
C THR A 41 5.80 -6.24 2.88
N ALA A 42 4.91 -6.76 3.74
CA ALA A 42 4.99 -6.57 5.18
C ALA A 42 6.31 -7.13 5.76
N LEU A 43 6.72 -8.33 5.34
CA LEU A 43 7.99 -8.93 5.76
C LEU A 43 9.21 -8.11 5.30
N LYS A 44 9.19 -7.62 4.06
CA LYS A 44 10.25 -6.75 3.53
C LYS A 44 10.34 -5.44 4.31
N ALA A 45 9.20 -4.82 4.64
CA ALA A 45 9.14 -3.59 5.43
C ALA A 45 9.67 -3.82 6.86
N ALA A 46 9.24 -4.88 7.54
CA ALA A 46 9.68 -5.23 8.88
C ALA A 46 11.19 -5.50 8.96
N ARG A 47 11.74 -6.28 8.01
CA ARG A 47 13.18 -6.55 7.93
C ARG A 47 13.99 -5.28 7.71
N ARG A 48 13.55 -4.43 6.77
CA ARG A 48 14.23 -3.16 6.48
C ARG A 48 14.22 -2.22 7.69
N TRP A 49 13.09 -2.18 8.41
CA TRP A 49 13.00 -1.40 9.65
C TRP A 49 13.98 -1.92 10.70
N GLY A 50 13.98 -3.23 10.98
CA GLY A 50 14.86 -3.82 11.98
C GLY A 50 16.37 -3.69 11.69
N ILE A 51 16.78 -3.61 10.41
CA ILE A 51 18.19 -3.36 10.03
C ILE A 51 18.56 -1.88 10.17
N ARG A 52 17.59 -0.97 10.04
CA ARG A 52 17.82 0.49 10.04
C ARG A 52 17.67 1.13 11.42
N CYS A 53 17.11 0.40 12.39
CA CYS A 53 17.05 0.81 13.80
C CYS A 53 18.42 0.73 14.47
#